data_AF-A0AA41YAJ7-F1
#
_entry.id   AF-A0AA41YAJ7-F1
#
_cell.length_a   1.000
_cell.length_b   1.000
_cell.length_c   1.000
_cell.angle_alpha   90.00
_cell.angle_beta   90.00
_cell.angle_gamma   90.00
#
_symmetry.space_group_name_H-M   'P 1'
#
loop_
_entity.id
_entity.type
_entity.pdbx_description
1 polymer ?
#
loop_
_entity_poly.entity_id
_entity_poly.type
_entity_poly.pdbx_seq_one_letter_code
_entity_poly.pdbx_strand_id
1 'polypeptide(L)'
;CIIPDHVHYRQVHGTYLNQYEPVSYVPSPGDFPHIRHFLNHIFEEQIETGLDYLQILYTRPAQMLPILLLVSNERNTGKTTFLRFLKMIFGKNATFNTNEDFRSQFNADWANRLLVLVDELLLNKMEDTEKIKNLSTAGDYKIEAKGKDRREIEFFAKFVLCSNNERNPIIIPREEVRFWVRKINRVEKDNIRLRELMAKEIPHFLHFLLHRKLAAKNESRMWFNP
;
A
#
# COMPACT_ATOMS: atom_id res chain seq x y z
N CYS A 1 -7.19 13.00 17.03
CA CYS A 1 -6.38 11.77 17.08
C CYS A 1 -6.22 11.22 15.67
N ILE A 2 -5.38 10.19 15.48
CA ILE A 2 -5.34 9.40 14.25
C ILE A 2 -5.44 7.94 14.70
N ILE A 3 -6.60 7.31 14.51
CA ILE A 3 -6.83 5.93 14.90
C ILE A 3 -7.26 5.17 13.65
N PRO A 4 -6.39 4.35 13.06
CA PRO A 4 -6.70 3.66 11.82
C PRO A 4 -7.61 2.46 12.10
N ASP A 5 -8.83 2.50 11.57
CA ASP A 5 -9.77 1.37 11.56
C ASP A 5 -10.72 1.53 10.37
N HIS A 6 -10.89 0.47 9.58
CA HIS A 6 -11.80 0.45 8.43
C HIS A 6 -13.11 -0.26 8.69
N VAL A 7 -13.16 -1.18 9.65
CA VAL A 7 -14.30 -2.07 9.89
C VAL A 7 -15.18 -1.52 11.01
N HIS A 8 -14.55 -0.97 12.05
CA HIS A 8 -15.21 -0.38 13.20
C HIS A 8 -14.86 1.11 13.35
N TYR A 9 -14.73 1.81 12.21
CA TYR A 9 -14.39 3.22 12.16
C TYR A 9 -15.28 4.06 13.08
N ARG A 10 -14.66 4.98 13.82
CA ARG A 10 -15.35 6.03 14.57
C ARG A 10 -14.75 7.37 14.22
N GLN A 11 -15.63 8.31 13.88
CA GLN A 11 -15.24 9.67 13.58
C GLN A 11 -14.79 10.43 14.85
N VAL A 12 -15.40 10.10 16.00
CA VAL A 12 -15.15 10.78 17.28
C VAL A 12 -14.74 9.75 18.33
N HIS A 13 -13.62 10.04 19.02
CA HIS A 13 -13.13 9.27 20.17
C HIS A 13 -13.05 10.20 21.39
N GLY A 14 -14.04 10.11 22.27
CA GLY A 14 -14.18 11.06 23.39
C GLY A 14 -14.41 12.48 22.86
N THR A 15 -13.47 13.39 23.15
CA THR A 15 -13.49 14.79 22.66
C THR A 15 -12.64 15.00 21.41
N TYR A 16 -11.98 13.97 20.89
CA TYR A 16 -11.07 14.08 19.75
C TYR A 16 -11.75 13.63 18.45
N LEU A 17 -11.60 14.46 17.41
CA LEU A 17 -11.92 14.10 16.03
C LEU A 17 -10.80 13.20 15.45
N ASN A 18 -11.19 12.10 14.82
CA ASN A 18 -10.28 11.21 14.11
C ASN A 18 -9.92 11.82 12.75
N GLN A 19 -8.63 12.00 12.49
CA GLN A 19 -8.12 12.49 11.20
C GLN A 19 -7.96 11.37 10.17
N TYR A 20 -8.09 10.11 10.60
CA TYR A 20 -8.27 8.97 9.71
C TYR A 20 -9.66 9.03 9.09
N GLU A 21 -9.78 8.62 7.83
CA GLU A 21 -11.03 8.75 7.07
C GLU A 21 -11.68 7.37 6.87
N PRO A 22 -13.02 7.28 6.85
CA PRO A 22 -13.69 6.03 6.52
C PRO A 22 -13.44 5.65 5.05
N VAL A 23 -13.45 4.34 4.77
CA VAL A 23 -13.47 3.85 3.37
C VAL A 23 -14.88 4.05 2.80
N SER A 24 -14.96 4.51 1.55
CA SER A 24 -16.24 4.87 0.92
C SER A 24 -17.12 3.67 0.52
N TYR A 25 -16.59 2.45 0.58
CA TYR A 25 -17.30 1.24 0.15
C TYR A 25 -17.83 0.47 1.36
N VAL A 26 -19.09 0.04 1.26
CA VAL A 26 -19.72 -0.87 2.22
C VAL A 26 -19.56 -2.30 1.70
N PRO A 27 -18.89 -3.21 2.44
CA PRO A 27 -18.76 -4.61 2.05
C PRO A 27 -20.12 -5.27 1.82
N SER A 28 -20.27 -6.00 0.73
CA SER A 28 -21.48 -6.77 0.41
C SER A 28 -21.13 -8.06 -0.33
N PRO A 29 -21.91 -9.15 -0.18
CA PRO A 29 -21.67 -10.39 -0.91
C PRO A 29 -21.74 -10.18 -2.43
N GLY A 30 -20.90 -10.89 -3.18
CA GLY A 30 -20.92 -10.91 -4.64
C GLY A 30 -19.61 -11.40 -5.23
N ASP A 31 -19.54 -11.40 -6.56
CA ASP A 31 -18.35 -11.80 -7.30
C ASP A 31 -17.47 -10.60 -7.69
N PHE A 32 -16.19 -10.88 -7.87
CA PHE A 32 -15.17 -9.90 -8.26
C PHE A 32 -14.19 -10.46 -9.33
N PRO A 33 -14.70 -10.96 -10.47
CA PRO A 33 -13.85 -11.64 -11.46
C PRO A 33 -12.75 -10.74 -12.04
N HIS A 34 -12.99 -9.44 -12.23
CA HIS A 34 -11.99 -8.53 -12.79
C HIS A 34 -10.88 -8.22 -11.78
N ILE A 35 -11.23 -7.97 -10.52
CA ILE A 35 -10.24 -7.83 -9.44
C ILE A 35 -9.46 -9.13 -9.29
N ARG A 36 -10.12 -10.29 -9.28
CA ARG A 36 -9.44 -11.59 -9.15
C ARG A 36 -8.44 -11.83 -10.27
N HIS A 37 -8.85 -11.62 -11.52
CA HIS A 37 -7.96 -11.75 -12.67
C HIS A 37 -6.78 -10.76 -12.60
N PHE A 38 -7.05 -9.52 -12.22
CA PHE A 38 -6.02 -8.50 -12.08
C PHE A 38 -5.01 -8.81 -10.97
N LEU A 39 -5.47 -9.26 -9.80
CA LEU A 39 -4.58 -9.64 -8.70
C LEU A 39 -3.78 -10.91 -9.02
N ASN A 40 -4.37 -11.88 -9.73
CA ASN A 40 -3.64 -13.05 -10.24
C ASN A 40 -2.50 -12.62 -11.18
N HIS A 41 -2.70 -11.60 -12.01
CA HIS A 41 -1.62 -11.05 -12.85
C HIS A 41 -0.51 -10.38 -12.04
N ILE A 42 -0.85 -9.65 -10.97
CA ILE A 42 0.14 -8.93 -10.14
C ILE A 42 0.94 -9.90 -9.26
N PHE A 43 0.27 -10.86 -8.63
CA PHE A 43 0.88 -11.72 -7.63
C PHE A 43 1.23 -13.12 -8.14
N GLU A 44 0.67 -13.56 -9.27
CA GLU A 44 0.92 -14.86 -9.90
C GLU A 44 0.89 -16.01 -8.89
N GLU A 45 1.98 -16.76 -8.76
CA GLU A 45 2.11 -17.89 -7.82
C GLU A 45 1.98 -17.48 -6.35
N GLN A 46 2.15 -16.19 -6.03
CA GLN A 46 2.07 -15.62 -4.69
C GLN A 46 0.71 -14.96 -4.40
N ILE A 47 -0.35 -15.34 -5.14
CA ILE A 47 -1.68 -14.74 -4.98
C ILE A 47 -2.19 -14.79 -3.54
N GLU A 48 -2.02 -15.89 -2.82
CA GLU A 48 -2.51 -16.00 -1.44
C GLU A 48 -1.81 -15.01 -0.50
N THR A 49 -0.48 -14.82 -0.66
CA THR A 49 0.29 -13.81 0.06
C THR A 49 -0.20 -12.39 -0.28
N GLY A 50 -0.50 -12.13 -1.56
CA GLY A 50 -1.05 -10.85 -2.00
C GLY A 50 -2.43 -10.54 -1.42
N LEU A 51 -3.31 -11.55 -1.40
CA LEU A 51 -4.61 -11.42 -0.77
C LEU A 51 -4.50 -11.22 0.74
N ASP A 52 -3.57 -11.92 1.42
CA ASP A 52 -3.31 -11.75 2.86
C ASP A 52 -2.79 -10.34 3.15
N TYR A 53 -1.88 -9.83 2.33
CA TYR A 53 -1.37 -8.47 2.45
C TYR A 53 -2.50 -7.43 2.35
N LEU A 54 -3.38 -7.56 1.36
CA LEU A 54 -4.54 -6.68 1.17
C LEU A 54 -5.56 -6.84 2.31
N GLN A 55 -5.77 -8.06 2.81
CA GLN A 55 -6.64 -8.33 3.95
C GLN A 55 -6.11 -7.66 5.23
N ILE A 56 -4.81 -7.74 5.49
CA ILE A 56 -4.19 -7.13 6.66
C ILE A 56 -4.23 -5.60 6.56
N LEU A 57 -3.98 -5.03 5.38
CA LEU A 57 -4.17 -3.59 5.15
C LEU A 57 -5.59 -3.15 5.50
N TYR A 58 -6.59 -3.95 5.15
CA TYR A 58 -7.99 -3.61 5.39
C TYR A 58 -8.45 -3.87 6.84
N THR A 59 -8.06 -5.00 7.43
CA THR A 59 -8.57 -5.45 8.74
C THR A 59 -7.69 -5.07 9.92
N ARG A 60 -6.40 -4.81 9.69
CA ARG A 60 -5.40 -4.46 10.70
C ARG A 60 -4.50 -3.33 10.19
N PRO A 61 -5.04 -2.13 9.93
CA PRO A 61 -4.30 -1.06 9.27
C PRO A 61 -3.09 -0.54 10.07
N ALA A 62 -2.99 -0.79 11.38
CA ALA A 62 -1.79 -0.50 12.18
C ALA A 62 -0.69 -1.57 12.10
N GLN A 63 -1.00 -2.78 11.61
CA GLN A 63 -0.02 -3.88 11.49
C GLN A 63 1.06 -3.51 10.49
N MET A 64 2.33 -3.53 10.89
CA MET A 64 3.48 -3.36 9.99
C MET A 64 3.45 -4.44 8.90
N LEU A 65 3.83 -4.05 7.69
CA LEU A 65 3.85 -4.90 6.51
C LEU A 65 5.12 -4.60 5.69
N PRO A 66 5.62 -5.58 4.92
CA PRO A 66 6.78 -5.35 4.07
C PRO A 66 6.47 -4.29 3.00
N ILE A 67 7.54 -3.63 2.56
CA ILE A 67 7.53 -2.71 1.43
C ILE A 67 7.29 -3.53 0.16
N LEU A 68 6.15 -3.33 -0.49
CA LEU A 68 5.85 -4.02 -1.73
C LEU A 68 6.49 -3.26 -2.90
N LEU A 69 7.50 -3.86 -3.52
CA LEU A 69 8.21 -3.29 -4.67
C LEU A 69 7.86 -4.07 -5.94
N LEU A 70 7.10 -3.43 -6.83
CA LEU A 70 6.76 -3.96 -8.15
C LEU A 70 7.80 -3.50 -9.17
N VAL A 71 8.52 -4.43 -9.77
CA VAL A 71 9.53 -4.14 -10.81
C VAL A 71 9.10 -4.71 -12.14
N SER A 72 9.33 -3.98 -13.23
CA SER A 72 9.27 -4.56 -14.56
C SER A 72 10.25 -3.90 -15.51
N ASN A 73 10.67 -4.66 -16.51
CA ASN A 73 11.48 -4.14 -17.62
C ASN A 73 10.57 -3.57 -18.71
N GLU A 74 9.34 -4.07 -18.82
CA GLU A 74 8.40 -3.70 -19.87
C GLU A 74 7.40 -2.64 -19.42
N ARG A 75 6.87 -1.88 -20.39
CA ARG A 75 5.69 -1.02 -20.20
C ARG A 75 4.41 -1.87 -20.26
N ASN A 76 3.29 -1.30 -19.80
CA ASN A 76 1.97 -1.94 -19.83
C ASN A 76 1.88 -3.23 -19.01
N THR A 77 2.41 -3.19 -17.78
CA THR A 77 2.46 -4.33 -16.85
C THR A 77 1.38 -4.28 -15.76
N GLY A 78 0.60 -3.20 -15.68
CA GLY A 78 -0.47 -3.05 -14.69
C GLY A 78 -0.03 -2.47 -13.33
N LYS A 79 1.25 -2.13 -13.15
CA LYS A 79 1.80 -1.56 -11.89
C LYS A 79 1.08 -0.28 -11.44
N THR A 80 1.02 0.74 -12.31
CA THR A 80 0.29 1.98 -12.04
C THR A 80 -1.20 1.72 -11.78
N THR A 81 -1.80 0.76 -12.50
CA THR A 81 -3.19 0.34 -12.29
C THR A 81 -3.38 -0.25 -10.90
N PHE A 82 -2.39 -1.00 -10.38
CA PHE A 82 -2.42 -1.57 -9.04
C PHE A 82 -2.36 -0.48 -7.97
N LEU A 83 -1.46 0.50 -8.10
CA LEU A 83 -1.44 1.65 -7.20
C LEU A 83 -2.78 2.40 -7.21
N ARG A 84 -3.36 2.61 -8.40
CA ARG A 84 -4.69 3.24 -8.53
C ARG A 84 -5.79 2.40 -7.92
N PHE A 85 -5.74 1.08 -8.03
CA PHE A 85 -6.67 0.17 -7.38
C PHE A 85 -6.61 0.29 -5.84
N LEU A 86 -5.40 0.34 -5.26
CA LEU A 86 -5.22 0.63 -3.83
C LEU A 86 -5.79 2.01 -3.46
N LYS A 87 -5.52 3.04 -4.27
CA LYS A 87 -6.10 4.39 -4.06
C LYS A 87 -7.62 4.39 -4.14
N MET A 88 -8.21 3.56 -5.00
CA MET A 88 -9.67 3.40 -5.08
C MET A 88 -10.21 2.80 -3.78
N ILE A 89 -9.61 1.72 -3.26
CA ILE A 89 -10.06 1.07 -2.02
C ILE A 89 -9.91 2.01 -0.82
N PHE A 90 -8.71 2.55 -0.59
CA PHE A 90 -8.37 3.25 0.65
C PHE A 90 -8.62 4.76 0.60
N GLY A 91 -9.00 5.31 -0.56
CA GLY A 91 -9.45 6.69 -0.71
C GLY A 91 -8.46 7.70 -0.16
N LYS A 92 -8.88 8.50 0.82
CA LYS A 92 -8.04 9.54 1.45
C LYS A 92 -6.92 8.98 2.33
N ASN A 93 -6.97 7.70 2.72
CA ASN A 93 -5.92 7.06 3.51
C ASN A 93 -4.77 6.52 2.64
N ALA A 94 -4.86 6.62 1.31
CA ALA A 94 -3.76 6.36 0.38
C ALA A 94 -3.33 7.66 -0.30
N THR A 95 -2.05 7.84 -0.58
CA THR A 95 -1.54 9.01 -1.29
C THR A 95 -0.51 8.61 -2.34
N PHE A 96 -0.46 9.36 -3.43
CA PHE A 96 0.61 9.25 -4.42
C PHE A 96 1.71 10.24 -4.03
N ASN A 97 2.94 9.75 -3.96
CA ASN A 97 4.10 10.57 -3.68
C ASN A 97 5.09 10.50 -4.85
N THR A 98 5.73 11.63 -5.11
CA THR A 98 6.89 11.77 -5.98
C THR A 98 8.18 11.51 -5.20
N ASN A 99 9.31 11.39 -5.91
CA ASN A 99 10.63 11.32 -5.27
C ASN A 99 10.96 12.60 -4.48
N GLU A 100 10.39 13.75 -4.86
CA GLU A 100 10.60 15.03 -4.16
C GLU A 100 9.87 15.07 -2.82
N ASP A 101 8.65 14.55 -2.77
CA ASP A 101 7.86 14.47 -1.53
C ASP A 101 8.59 13.65 -0.44
N PHE A 102 9.32 12.61 -0.85
CA PHE A 102 10.18 11.83 0.04
C PHE A 102 11.42 12.59 0.52
N ARG A 103 11.96 13.48 -0.28
CA ARG A 103 13.18 14.25 0.06
C ARG A 103 12.85 15.53 0.82
N SER A 104 11.59 15.98 0.75
CA SER A 104 11.07 17.11 1.50
C SER A 104 11.14 16.87 3.02
N GLN A 105 11.41 17.95 3.75
CA GLN A 105 11.21 17.99 5.21
C GLN A 105 9.72 18.11 5.57
N PHE A 106 8.92 18.75 4.70
CA PHE A 106 7.46 18.84 4.87
C PHE A 106 6.84 17.54 4.38
N ASN A 107 6.19 16.83 5.30
CA ASN A 107 5.68 15.47 5.09
C ASN A 107 4.23 15.29 5.56
N ALA A 108 3.59 16.38 6.00
CA ALA A 108 2.28 16.32 6.64
C ALA A 108 1.12 15.89 5.73
N ASP A 109 1.34 15.93 4.41
CA ASP A 109 0.43 15.47 3.38
C ASP A 109 0.33 13.94 3.32
N TRP A 110 1.40 13.22 3.68
CA TRP A 110 1.50 11.77 3.56
C TRP A 110 1.77 11.02 4.90
N ALA A 111 2.36 11.67 5.91
CA ALA A 111 2.81 11.02 7.13
C ALA A 111 1.69 10.38 7.97
N ASN A 112 0.44 10.81 7.79
CA ASN A 112 -0.73 10.26 8.49
C ASN A 112 -1.61 9.37 7.60
N ARG A 113 -1.07 8.89 6.48
CA ARG A 113 -1.77 8.02 5.52
C ARG A 113 -1.41 6.56 5.78
N LEU A 114 -2.35 5.66 5.50
CA LEU A 114 -2.12 4.22 5.53
C LEU A 114 -1.16 3.79 4.41
N LEU A 115 -1.32 4.34 3.20
CA LEU A 115 -0.53 3.94 2.04
C LEU A 115 0.18 5.14 1.41
N VAL A 116 1.47 4.97 1.17
CA VAL A 116 2.29 5.85 0.35
C VAL A 116 2.66 5.10 -0.93
N LEU A 117 2.11 5.58 -2.04
CA LEU A 117 2.18 4.94 -3.36
C LEU A 117 3.16 5.70 -4.25
N VAL A 118 4.15 5.02 -4.82
CA VAL A 118 5.17 5.65 -5.70
C VAL A 118 5.25 4.89 -7.00
N ASP A 119 4.94 5.53 -8.12
CA ASP A 119 4.83 4.86 -9.42
C ASP A 119 6.19 4.71 -10.14
N GLU A 120 7.05 5.71 -10.05
CA GLU A 120 8.36 5.71 -10.69
C GLU A 120 9.43 6.11 -9.68
N LEU A 121 9.74 5.17 -8.78
CA LEU A 121 10.77 5.39 -7.79
C LEU A 121 12.15 5.27 -8.43
N LEU A 122 12.93 6.34 -8.32
CA LEU A 122 14.32 6.40 -8.74
C LEU A 122 15.20 6.15 -7.51
N LEU A 123 15.42 4.88 -7.15
CA LEU A 123 16.35 4.51 -6.08
C LEU A 123 17.81 4.55 -6.57
N ASN A 124 18.21 5.66 -7.19
CA ASN A 124 19.60 5.91 -7.52
C ASN A 124 20.42 6.39 -6.32
N LYS A 125 19.78 6.68 -5.18
CA LYS A 125 20.43 7.10 -3.94
C LYS A 125 20.15 6.11 -2.82
N MET A 126 21.22 5.58 -2.21
CA MET A 126 21.15 4.70 -1.05
C MET A 126 20.35 5.33 0.11
N GLU A 127 20.48 6.66 0.28
CA GLU A 127 19.75 7.44 1.29
C GLU A 127 18.23 7.30 1.19
N ASP A 128 17.67 7.28 -0.03
CA ASP A 128 16.23 7.18 -0.23
C ASP A 128 15.73 5.77 0.18
N THR A 129 16.49 4.73 -0.16
CA THR A 129 16.21 3.36 0.28
C THR A 129 16.30 3.22 1.80
N GLU A 130 17.36 3.75 2.44
CA GLU A 130 17.49 3.75 3.90
C GLU A 130 16.35 4.48 4.59
N LYS A 131 15.91 5.62 4.04
CA LYS A 131 14.78 6.38 4.59
C LYS A 131 13.49 5.56 4.56
N ILE A 132 13.16 4.94 3.42
CA ILE A 132 11.97 4.08 3.28
C ILE A 132 12.05 2.91 4.26
N LYS A 133 13.21 2.28 4.37
CA LYS A 133 13.47 1.17 5.29
C LYS A 133 13.23 1.56 6.75
N ASN A 134 13.75 2.70 7.19
CA ASN A 134 13.55 3.19 8.55
C ASN A 134 12.08 3.49 8.81
N LEU A 135 11.38 4.14 7.87
CA LEU A 135 9.97 4.45 7.99
C LEU A 135 9.10 3.18 8.03
N SER A 136 9.43 2.13 7.27
CA SER A 136 8.64 0.89 7.24
C SER A 136 8.55 0.15 8.57
N THR A 137 9.48 0.45 9.49
CA THR A 137 9.56 -0.14 10.83
C THR A 137 9.37 0.88 11.95
N ALA A 138 9.13 2.15 11.62
CA ALA A 138 8.99 3.20 12.61
C ALA A 138 7.68 3.02 13.39
N GLY A 139 7.74 3.14 14.72
CA GLY A 139 6.54 3.25 15.56
C GLY A 139 6.05 4.69 15.66
N ASP A 140 6.99 5.64 15.74
CA ASP A 140 6.73 7.07 15.85
C ASP A 140 7.46 7.85 14.75
N TYR A 141 6.87 8.97 14.31
CA TYR A 141 7.46 9.85 13.32
C TYR A 141 7.14 11.33 13.58
N LYS A 142 8.09 12.20 13.24
CA LYS A 142 7.90 13.64 13.34
C LYS A 142 7.26 14.17 12.08
N ILE A 143 6.02 14.64 12.22
CA ILE A 143 5.29 15.30 11.15
C ILE A 143 5.62 16.80 11.14
N GLU A 144 5.92 17.32 9.96
CA GLU A 144 6.29 18.71 9.74
C GLU A 144 5.45 19.31 8.60
N ALA A 145 4.84 20.45 8.88
CA ALA A 145 4.03 21.22 7.94
C ALA A 145 4.52 22.67 7.88
N LYS A 146 4.41 23.29 6.71
CA LYS A 146 4.85 24.68 6.53
C LYS A 146 4.09 25.62 7.47
N GLY A 147 4.83 26.40 8.25
CA GLY A 147 4.28 27.37 9.20
C GLY A 147 3.56 26.74 10.40
N LYS A 148 3.84 25.48 10.74
CA LYS A 148 3.34 24.82 11.94
C LYS A 148 4.46 24.15 12.72
N ASP A 149 4.28 24.06 14.03
CA ASP A 149 5.23 23.36 14.89
C ASP A 149 5.29 21.87 14.55
N ARG A 150 6.50 21.33 14.66
CA ARG A 150 6.75 19.88 14.52
C ARG A 150 6.08 19.15 15.67
N ARG A 151 5.41 18.05 15.37
CA ARG A 151 4.80 17.17 16.38
C ARG A 151 5.13 15.71 16.09
N GLU A 152 5.08 14.90 17.13
CA GLU A 152 5.22 13.45 17.01
C GLU A 152 3.86 12.79 16.77
N ILE A 153 3.84 11.77 15.91
CA ILE A 153 2.67 10.95 15.62
C ILE A 153 3.08 9.49 15.61
N GLU A 154 2.13 8.61 15.91
CA GLU A 154 2.27 7.18 15.61
C GLU A 154 2.32 7.01 14.08
N PHE A 155 3.30 6.23 13.60
CA PHE A 155 3.55 5.99 12.19
C PHE A 155 3.13 4.57 11.82
N PHE A 156 2.18 4.47 10.88
CA PHE A 156 1.61 3.20 10.44
C PHE A 156 1.54 3.08 8.91
N ALA A 157 2.24 3.95 8.19
CA ALA A 157 2.19 3.98 6.73
C ALA A 157 2.92 2.78 6.12
N LYS A 158 2.37 2.24 5.04
CA LYS A 158 2.93 1.14 4.25
C LYS A 158 3.31 1.68 2.88
N PHE A 159 4.39 1.14 2.33
CA PHE A 159 4.95 1.60 1.07
C PHE A 159 4.67 0.59 -0.04
N VAL A 160 4.08 1.08 -1.13
CA VAL A 160 3.92 0.32 -2.37
C VAL A 160 4.60 1.10 -3.48
N LEU A 161 5.67 0.52 -4.00
CA LEU A 161 6.63 1.17 -4.87
C LEU A 161 6.64 0.47 -6.22
N CYS A 162 6.76 1.23 -7.28
CA CYS A 162 6.90 0.73 -8.63
C CYS A 162 8.20 1.26 -9.24
N SER A 163 8.88 0.42 -10.02
CA SER A 163 10.08 0.78 -10.75
C SER A 163 10.13 0.11 -12.12
N ASN A 164 10.59 0.85 -13.12
CA ASN A 164 10.66 0.43 -14.52
C ASN A 164 12.09 0.04 -14.94
N ASN A 165 12.97 -0.31 -13.99
CA ASN A 165 14.39 -0.10 -14.20
C ASN A 165 15.13 -1.26 -14.91
N GLU A 166 15.29 -1.11 -16.23
CA GLU A 166 16.15 -1.96 -17.08
C GLU A 166 17.65 -1.65 -16.95
N ARG A 167 18.06 -0.48 -16.42
CA ARG A 167 19.45 0.02 -16.54
C ARG A 167 20.18 0.21 -15.22
N ASN A 168 19.47 0.48 -14.12
CA ASN A 168 20.03 0.65 -12.78
C ASN A 168 19.21 -0.18 -11.77
N PRO A 169 19.49 -1.48 -11.61
CA PRO A 169 18.71 -2.31 -10.69
C PRO A 169 18.77 -1.74 -9.28
N ILE A 170 17.62 -1.73 -8.60
CA ILE A 170 17.57 -1.46 -7.17
C ILE A 170 18.28 -2.63 -6.49
N ILE A 171 19.43 -2.37 -5.87
CA ILE A 171 20.18 -3.40 -5.15
C ILE A 171 19.55 -3.56 -3.77
N ILE A 172 18.79 -4.64 -3.60
CA ILE A 172 18.25 -5.06 -2.31
C ILE A 172 19.11 -6.26 -1.86
N PRO A 173 19.87 -6.14 -0.77
CA PRO A 173 20.64 -7.26 -0.22
C PRO A 173 19.73 -8.44 0.10
N ARG A 174 20.25 -9.67 0.05
CA ARG A 174 19.43 -10.87 0.32
C ARG A 174 18.91 -10.93 1.75
N GLU A 175 19.68 -10.37 2.69
CA GLU A 175 19.34 -10.22 4.10
C GLU A 175 18.28 -9.13 4.36
N GLU A 176 17.87 -8.37 3.35
CA GLU A 176 16.89 -7.31 3.50
C GLU A 176 15.45 -7.85 3.45
N VAL A 177 14.98 -8.28 4.61
CA VAL A 177 13.65 -8.89 4.81
C VAL A 177 12.49 -7.89 4.76
N ARG A 178 12.76 -6.57 4.70
CA ARG A 178 11.70 -5.55 4.69
C ARG A 178 11.06 -5.36 3.32
N PHE A 179 11.69 -5.83 2.25
CA PHE A 179 11.17 -5.70 0.90
C PHE A 179 10.55 -7.00 0.41
N TRP A 180 9.33 -6.90 -0.09
CA TRP A 180 8.71 -7.94 -0.90
C TRP A 180 8.76 -7.50 -2.36
N VAL A 181 9.67 -8.10 -3.13
CA VAL A 181 9.92 -7.73 -4.52
C VAL A 181 9.12 -8.64 -5.46
N ARG A 182 8.31 -8.03 -6.33
CA ARG A 182 7.54 -8.73 -7.37
C ARG A 182 7.95 -8.25 -8.75
N LYS A 183 8.47 -9.17 -9.57
CA LYS A 183 8.67 -8.92 -11.00
C LYS A 183 7.34 -9.10 -11.73
N ILE A 184 6.88 -8.07 -12.43
CA ILE A 184 5.59 -8.06 -13.10
C ILE A 184 5.78 -8.20 -14.60
N ASN A 185 5.11 -9.19 -15.17
CA ASN A 185 5.08 -9.43 -16.62
C ASN A 185 4.13 -8.46 -17.33
N ARG A 186 4.29 -8.32 -18.65
CA ARG A 186 3.41 -7.50 -19.46
C ARG A 186 2.01 -8.09 -19.52
N VAL A 187 1.01 -7.21 -19.51
CA VAL A 187 -0.39 -7.61 -19.68
C VAL A 187 -0.59 -8.02 -21.14
N GLU A 188 -1.12 -9.22 -21.38
CA GLU A 188 -1.37 -9.74 -22.73
C GLU A 188 -2.47 -8.97 -23.47
N LYS A 189 -3.54 -8.59 -22.77
CA LYS A 189 -4.70 -7.88 -23.32
C LYS A 189 -5.05 -6.69 -22.45
N ASP A 190 -4.97 -5.49 -23.04
CA ASP A 190 -5.41 -4.28 -22.36
C ASP A 190 -6.94 -4.20 -22.33
N ASN A 191 -7.49 -3.85 -21.18
CA ASN A 191 -8.91 -3.59 -21.00
C ASN A 191 -9.07 -2.17 -20.46
N ILE A 192 -9.39 -1.24 -21.36
CA ILE A 192 -9.56 0.18 -21.06
C ILE A 192 -10.63 0.44 -19.97
N ARG A 193 -11.57 -0.49 -19.77
CA ARG A 193 -12.64 -0.39 -18.77
C ARG A 193 -12.33 -1.10 -17.46
N LEU A 194 -11.16 -1.74 -17.33
CA LEU A 194 -10.80 -2.55 -16.17
C LEU A 194 -10.97 -1.77 -14.85
N ARG A 195 -10.58 -0.50 -14.83
CA ARG A 195 -10.74 0.36 -13.63
C ARG A 195 -12.20 0.53 -13.23
N GLU A 196 -13.10 0.79 -14.19
CA GLU A 196 -14.53 0.96 -13.91
C GLU A 196 -15.17 -0.35 -13.44
N LEU A 197 -14.76 -1.47 -14.03
CA LEU A 197 -15.24 -2.80 -13.69
C LEU A 197 -14.78 -3.17 -12.27
N MET A 198 -13.49 -2.99 -11.96
CA MET A 198 -12.98 -3.21 -10.61
C MET A 198 -13.65 -2.29 -9.58
N ALA A 199 -13.95 -1.02 -9.91
CA ALA A 199 -14.63 -0.11 -8.99
C ALA A 199 -15.96 -0.68 -8.48
N LYS A 200 -16.74 -1.31 -9.38
CA LYS A 200 -18.03 -1.94 -9.05
C LYS A 200 -17.88 -3.20 -8.22
N GLU A 201 -16.73 -3.85 -8.28
CA GLU A 201 -16.42 -5.10 -7.57
C GLU A 201 -15.80 -4.88 -6.19
N ILE A 202 -15.33 -3.67 -5.86
CA ILE A 202 -14.69 -3.37 -4.56
C ILE A 202 -15.56 -3.79 -3.37
N PRO A 203 -16.88 -3.50 -3.30
CA PRO A 203 -17.73 -3.99 -2.21
C PRO A 203 -17.67 -5.50 -1.99
N HIS A 204 -17.68 -6.27 -3.08
CA HIS A 204 -17.60 -7.73 -3.06
C HIS A 204 -16.22 -8.23 -2.65
N PHE A 205 -15.17 -7.58 -3.14
CA PHE A 205 -13.80 -7.88 -2.77
C PHE A 205 -13.54 -7.62 -1.28
N LEU A 206 -14.00 -6.50 -0.73
CA LEU A 206 -13.86 -6.22 0.71
C LEU A 206 -14.65 -7.21 1.57
N HIS A 207 -15.85 -7.59 1.13
CA HIS A 207 -16.60 -8.66 1.80
C HIS A 207 -15.82 -9.98 1.80
N PHE A 208 -15.20 -10.36 0.68
CA PHE A 208 -14.34 -11.52 0.61
C PHE A 208 -13.13 -11.41 1.57
N LEU A 209 -12.45 -10.26 1.64
CA LEU A 209 -11.34 -10.05 2.57
C LEU A 209 -11.75 -10.17 4.04
N LEU A 210 -12.98 -9.77 4.41
CA LEU A 210 -13.46 -9.92 5.80
C LEU A 210 -13.68 -11.38 6.22
N HIS A 211 -14.07 -12.24 5.28
CA HIS A 211 -14.52 -13.59 5.58
C HIS A 211 -13.51 -14.68 5.22
N ARG A 212 -12.53 -14.39 4.36
CA ARG A 212 -11.48 -15.36 4.04
C ARG A 212 -10.55 -15.56 5.23
N LYS A 213 -10.02 -16.77 5.36
CA LYS A 213 -8.96 -17.07 6.33
C LYS A 213 -7.61 -16.69 5.73
N LEU A 214 -6.76 -16.05 6.54
CA LEU A 214 -5.36 -15.79 6.16
C LEU A 214 -4.64 -17.13 5.95
N ALA A 215 -3.91 -17.23 4.83
CA ALA A 215 -3.08 -18.39 4.54
C ALA A 215 -1.78 -18.36 5.35
N ALA A 216 -1.17 -17.18 5.49
CA ALA A 216 0.05 -16.94 6.25
C ALA A 216 -0.23 -16.84 7.76
N LYS A 217 0.65 -17.44 8.55
CA LYS A 217 0.74 -17.18 9.99
C LYS A 217 1.52 -15.89 10.22
N ASN A 218 1.28 -15.24 11.35
CA ASN A 218 2.09 -14.10 11.76
C ASN A 218 3.45 -14.61 12.25
N GLU A 219 4.46 -14.55 11.39
CA GLU A 219 5.80 -15.10 11.65
C GLU A 219 6.83 -14.02 12.00
N SER A 220 6.49 -12.74 11.83
CA SER A 220 7.42 -11.63 12.03
C SER A 220 6.70 -10.34 12.42
N ARG A 221 7.45 -9.30 12.80
CA ARG A 221 6.86 -7.95 13.02
C ARG A 221 6.14 -7.42 11.78
N MET A 222 6.54 -7.83 10.58
CA MET A 222 5.94 -7.46 9.30
C MET A 222 4.88 -8.46 8.82
N TRP A 223 4.44 -9.38 9.68
CA TRP A 223 3.56 -10.52 9.42
C TRP A 223 4.17 -11.60 8.53
N PHE A 224 4.78 -11.19 7.42
CA PHE A 224 5.38 -12.05 6.41
C PHE A 224 6.88 -12.20 6.61
N ASN A 225 7.42 -13.28 6.05
CA ASN A 225 8.86 -13.47 5.82
C ASN A 225 9.07 -13.76 4.32
N PRO A 226 8.96 -12.72 3.46
CA PRO A 226 8.95 -12.86 2.00
C PRO A 226 10.31 -13.23 1.40
#